data_AF-A0A9P6MHC6-F1
#
_entry.id   AF-A0A9P6MHC6-F1
#
_cell.length_a   1.000
_cell.length_b   1.000
_cell.length_c   1.000
_cell.angle_alpha   90.00
_cell.angle_beta   90.00
_cell.angle_gamma   90.00
#
_symmetry.space_group_name_H-M   'P 1'
#
loop_
_entity.id
_entity.type
_entity.pdbx_description
1 polymer ?
#
loop_
_entity_poly.entity_id
_entity_poly.type
_entity_poly.pdbx_seq_one_letter_code
_entity_poly.pdbx_strand_id
1 'polypeptide(L)'
;ATTCILTLHHCAWMMISFTGFTQHSYPRILWVLVTHYGASYLTLLNSSPTITLGCAYSIIGNIVLLLASTIIVMADLRLLHKKFT
;
A
#
# COMPACT_ATOMS: atom_id res chain seq x y z
N ALA A 1 11.65 11.12 6.14
CA ALA A 1 11.85 10.34 4.89
C ALA A 1 10.72 9.33 4.65
N THR A 2 10.25 8.60 5.67
CA THR A 2 9.12 7.64 5.56
C THR A 2 7.76 8.29 5.26
N THR A 3 7.58 9.57 5.62
CA THR A 3 6.34 10.34 5.37
C THR A 3 5.98 10.40 3.89
N CYS A 4 6.94 10.64 2.99
CA CYS A 4 6.68 10.69 1.55
C CYS A 4 6.18 9.34 1.01
N ILE A 5 6.76 8.24 1.52
CA ILE A 5 6.39 6.87 1.13
C ILE A 5 4.97 6.54 1.64
N LEU A 6 4.62 7.00 2.84
CA LEU A 6 3.29 6.81 3.39
C LEU A 6 2.22 7.59 2.60
N THR A 7 2.53 8.83 2.18
CA THR A 7 1.62 9.62 1.33
C THR A 7 1.36 8.91 -0.01
N LEU A 8 2.40 8.38 -0.65
CA LEU A 8 2.25 7.60 -1.89
C LEU A 8 1.40 6.34 -1.68
N HIS A 9 1.58 5.65 -0.54
CA HIS A 9 0.72 4.53 -0.16
C HIS A 9 -0.73 4.95 -0.03
N HIS A 10 -1.02 6.06 0.64
CA HIS A 10 -2.39 6.56 0.75
C HIS A 10 -3.00 6.85 -0.63
N CYS A 11 -2.26 7.44 -1.56
CA CYS A 11 -2.75 7.63 -2.93
C CYS A 11 -3.08 6.29 -3.62
N ALA A 12 -2.21 5.29 -3.50
CA ALA A 12 -2.43 3.96 -4.07
C ALA A 12 -3.64 3.27 -3.42
N TRP A 13 -3.75 3.30 -2.09
CA TRP A 13 -4.86 2.74 -1.35
C TRP A 13 -6.19 3.40 -1.70
N MET A 14 -6.23 4.72 -1.87
CA MET A 14 -7.46 5.41 -2.30
C MET A 14 -7.92 4.91 -3.67
N MET A 15 -7.01 4.77 -4.65
CA MET A 15 -7.36 4.22 -5.97
C MET A 15 -7.87 2.77 -5.90
N ILE A 16 -7.21 1.92 -5.11
CA ILE A 16 -7.64 0.52 -4.92
C ILE A 16 -8.99 0.45 -4.21
N SER A 17 -9.20 1.30 -3.20
CA SER A 17 -10.44 1.36 -2.42
C SER A 17 -11.61 1.78 -3.30
N PHE A 18 -11.46 2.86 -4.08
CA PHE A 18 -12.49 3.29 -5.03
C PHE A 18 -12.87 2.18 -5.98
N THR A 19 -11.87 1.54 -6.61
CA THR A 19 -12.14 0.43 -7.54
C THR A 19 -12.78 -0.77 -6.84
N GLY A 20 -12.35 -1.08 -5.61
CA GLY A 20 -12.91 -2.13 -4.77
C GLY A 20 -14.38 -1.89 -4.42
N PHE A 21 -14.75 -0.66 -4.04
CA PHE A 21 -16.14 -0.30 -3.76
C PHE A 21 -16.99 -0.30 -5.04
N THR A 22 -16.50 0.26 -6.15
CA THR A 22 -17.24 0.28 -7.42
C THR A 22 -17.49 -1.12 -7.99
N GLN A 23 -16.55 -2.04 -7.84
CA GLN A 23 -16.67 -3.42 -8.34
C GLN A 23 -17.17 -4.42 -7.28
N HIS A 24 -17.65 -3.96 -6.12
CA HIS A 24 -18.04 -4.80 -4.97
C HIS A 24 -17.01 -5.90 -4.62
N SER A 25 -15.72 -5.60 -4.86
CA SER A 25 -14.63 -6.54 -4.68
C SER A 25 -14.04 -6.42 -3.27
N TYR A 26 -14.66 -7.13 -2.33
CA TYR A 26 -14.21 -7.28 -0.94
C TYR A 26 -12.71 -7.61 -0.76
N PRO A 27 -12.04 -8.47 -1.57
CA PRO A 27 -10.62 -8.76 -1.36
C PRO A 27 -9.72 -7.52 -1.50
N ARG A 28 -10.12 -6.52 -2.31
CA ARG A 28 -9.34 -5.30 -2.52
C ARG A 28 -9.45 -4.35 -1.33
N ILE A 29 -10.64 -4.26 -0.75
CA ILE A 29 -10.89 -3.46 0.46
C ILE A 29 -10.11 -4.09 1.63
N LEU A 30 -10.16 -5.41 1.77
CA LEU A 30 -9.40 -6.12 2.80
C LEU A 30 -7.89 -5.93 2.62
N TRP A 31 -7.38 -5.98 1.37
CA TRP A 31 -5.98 -5.71 1.07
C TRP A 31 -5.54 -4.32 1.54
N VAL A 32 -6.34 -3.28 1.28
CA VAL A 32 -6.04 -1.92 1.75
C VAL A 32 -5.97 -1.86 3.28
N LEU A 33 -6.92 -2.47 3.99
CA LEU A 33 -6.91 -2.48 5.46
C LEU A 33 -5.68 -3.20 6.03
N VAL A 34 -5.37 -4.38 5.50
CA VAL A 34 -4.22 -5.19 5.95
C VAL A 34 -2.91 -4.47 5.68
N THR A 35 -2.73 -3.94 4.47
CA THR A 35 -1.49 -3.24 4.10
C THR A 35 -1.35 -1.91 4.84
N HIS A 36 -2.44 -1.21 5.11
CA HIS A 36 -2.44 -0.01 5.94
C HIS A 36 -2.01 -0.33 7.37
N TYR A 37 -2.57 -1.37 7.99
CA TYR A 37 -2.19 -1.78 9.33
C TYR A 37 -0.73 -2.25 9.38
N GLY A 38 -0.29 -3.01 8.36
CA GLY A 38 1.09 -3.47 8.22
C GLY A 38 2.10 -2.31 8.09
N ALA A 39 1.80 -1.29 7.29
CA ALA A 39 2.63 -0.10 7.16
C ALA A 39 2.73 0.70 8.47
N SER A 40 1.62 0.82 9.21
CA SER A 40 1.62 1.41 10.55
C SER A 40 2.51 0.62 11.52
N TYR A 41 2.44 -0.72 11.49
CA TYR A 41 3.28 -1.56 12.33
C TYR A 41 4.77 -1.49 11.95
N LEU A 42 5.08 -1.45 10.66
CA LEU A 42 6.45 -1.24 10.17
C LEU A 42 7.04 0.09 10.65
N THR A 43 6.21 1.11 10.85
CA THR A 43 6.67 2.40 11.37
C THR A 43 7.07 2.32 12.85
N LEU A 44 6.45 1.43 13.64
CA LEU A 44 6.83 1.20 15.04
C LEU A 44 8.24 0.60 15.17
N LEU A 45 8.67 -0.21 14.20
CA LEU A 45 10.03 -0.79 14.17
C LEU A 45 11.12 0.29 14.12
N ASN A 46 10.82 1.46 13.54
CA ASN A 46 11.77 2.58 13.46
C ASN A 46 12.11 3.16 14.83
N SER A 47 11.22 3.04 15.81
CA SER A 47 11.40 3.55 17.18
C SER A 47 11.78 2.46 18.18
N SER A 48 11.99 1.22 17.72
CA SER A 48 12.26 0.09 18.61
C SER A 48 13.71 0.10 19.10
N PRO A 49 13.97 0.14 20.42
CA PRO A 49 15.32 0.11 20.96
C PRO A 49 15.98 -1.27 20.88
N THR A 50 15.20 -2.33 20.61
CA THR A 50 15.68 -3.72 20.58
C THR A 50 16.13 -4.18 19.19
N ILE A 51 15.78 -3.46 18.13
CA ILE A 51 16.09 -3.85 16.75
C ILE A 51 17.10 -2.86 16.15
N THR A 52 18.36 -3.28 16.10
CA THR A 52 19.52 -2.45 15.71
C THR A 52 19.42 -1.85 14.30
N LEU A 53 18.63 -2.46 13.40
CA LEU A 53 18.38 -1.98 12.02
C LEU A 53 16.89 -1.72 11.74
N GLY A 54 16.09 -1.43 12.77
CA GLY A 54 14.62 -1.29 12.65
C GLY A 54 14.19 -0.24 11.62
N CYS A 55 14.96 0.84 11.48
CA CYS A 55 14.73 1.88 10.47
C CYS A 55 14.91 1.37 9.03
N ALA A 56 15.94 0.58 8.76
CA ALA A 56 16.20 0.01 7.43
C ALA A 56 15.12 -1.01 7.05
N TYR A 57 14.72 -1.88 8.00
CA TYR A 57 13.63 -2.82 7.78
C TYR A 57 12.28 -2.13 7.54
N SER A 58 12.01 -1.02 8.25
CA SER A 58 10.81 -0.21 8.04
C SER A 58 10.76 0.38 6.62
N ILE A 59 11.88 0.92 6.12
CA ILE A 59 11.97 1.50 4.78
C ILE A 59 11.79 0.41 3.71
N ILE A 60 12.51 -0.71 3.83
CA ILE A 60 12.44 -1.82 2.86
C ILE A 60 11.02 -2.41 2.82
N GLY A 61 10.41 -2.65 3.99
CA GLY A 61 9.04 -3.17 4.07
C GLY A 61 8.01 -2.24 3.43
N ASN A 62 8.13 -0.93 3.67
CA ASN A 62 7.27 0.05 3.01
C ASN A 62 7.51 0.10 1.49
N ILE A 63 8.75 -0.03 0.99
CA ILE A 63 9.00 -0.08 -0.47
C ILE A 63 8.33 -1.30 -1.10
N VAL A 64 8.44 -2.48 -0.47
CA VAL A 64 7.82 -3.72 -0.97
C VAL A 64 6.30 -3.61 -1.01
N LEU A 65 5.68 -3.08 0.04
CA LEU A 65 4.22 -2.85 0.09
C LEU A 65 3.77 -1.84 -0.99
N LEU A 66 4.58 -0.82 -1.26
CA LEU A 66 4.28 0.17 -2.29
C LEU A 66 4.35 -0.45 -3.68
N LEU A 67 5.35 -1.29 -3.95
CA LEU A 67 5.47 -2.03 -5.20
C LEU A 67 4.29 -2.98 -5.42
N ALA A 68 3.89 -3.73 -4.39
CA ALA A 68 2.72 -4.61 -4.48
C ALA A 68 1.44 -3.81 -4.78
N SER A 69 1.23 -2.69 -4.09
CA SER A 69 0.05 -1.83 -4.27
C SER A 69 0.05 -1.16 -5.65
N THR A 70 1.19 -0.74 -6.17
CA THR A 70 1.30 -0.14 -7.50
C THR A 70 1.05 -1.14 -8.63
N ILE A 71 1.46 -2.41 -8.49
CA ILE A 71 1.12 -3.46 -9.46
C ILE A 71 -0.40 -3.65 -9.55
N ILE A 72 -1.09 -3.66 -8.42
CA ILE A 72 -2.57 -3.78 -8.36
C ILE A 72 -3.22 -2.58 -9.05
N VAL A 73 -2.79 -1.36 -8.72
CA VAL A 73 -3.28 -0.12 -9.35
C VAL A 73 -3.07 -0.15 -10.87
N MET A 74 -1.90 -0.59 -11.35
CA MET A 74 -1.60 -0.68 -12.77
C MET A 74 -2.49 -1.72 -13.48
N ALA A 75 -2.77 -2.85 -12.83
CA ALA A 75 -3.70 -3.84 -13.36
C ALA A 75 -5.12 -3.26 -13.48
N ASP A 76 -5.57 -2.52 -12.46
CA ASP A 76 -6.88 -1.85 -12.46
C ASP A 76 -6.98 -0.77 -13.54
N LEU A 77 -5.94 0.05 -13.70
CA LEU A 77 -5.87 1.05 -14.78
C LEU A 77 -5.92 0.40 -16.17
N ARG A 78 -5.23 -0.73 -16.37
CA ARG A 78 -5.28 -1.47 -17.64
C ARG A 78 -6.68 -2.04 -17.91
N LEU A 79 -7.35 -2.57 -16.88
CA LEU A 79 -8.73 -3.05 -17.00
C LEU A 79 -9.69 -1.90 -17.33
N LEU A 80 -9.52 -0.75 -16.68
CA LEU A 80 -10.33 0.44 -16.95
C LEU A 80 -10.12 0.95 -18.39
N HIS A 81 -8.87 1.05 -18.84
CA HIS A 81 -8.54 1.48 -20.20
C HIS A 81 -9.19 0.59 -21.27
N LYS A 82 -9.15 -0.74 -21.08
CA LYS A 82 -9.82 -1.71 -21.97
C LYS A 82 -11.34 -1.58 -22.00
N LYS A 83 -11.96 -0.99 -20.97
CA LYS A 83 -13.42 -0.78 -20.94
C LYS A 83 -13.84 0.46 -21.73
N PHE A 84 -12.92 1.42 -21.91
CA PHE A 84 -13.16 2.67 -22.63
C PHE A 84 -12.67 2.67 -24.09
N THR A 85 -11.89 1.65 -24.49
CA THR A 85 -11.48 1.42 -25.89
C THR A 85 -12.35 0.34 -26.50
#